data_AF-A0A818VIZ7-F1
#
_entry.id   AF-A0A818VIZ7-F1
#
_cell.length_a   1.000
_cell.length_b   1.000
_cell.length_c   1.000
_cell.angle_alpha   90.00
_cell.angle_beta   90.00
_cell.angle_gamma   90.00
#
_symmetry.space_group_name_H-M   'P 1'
#
loop_
_entity.id
_entity.type
_entity.pdbx_description
1 polymer ?
#
loop_
_entity_poly.entity_id
_entity_poly.type
_entity_poly.pdbx_seq_one_letter_code
_entity_poly.pdbx_strand_id
1 'polypeptide(L)'
;EKTVSCKHPVTDESVTIKMKRTTTASPESPEFFHLANLIVRKLLEIAGLKLLGRNYYSFDKKIELDRYKLTLFPGFMTAVNVYEG
;
A
#
# COMPACT_ATOMS: atom_id res chain seq x y z
N GLU A 1 21.04 -18.47 4.00
CA GLU A 1 21.46 -17.06 3.92
C GLU A 1 21.86 -16.80 2.48
N LYS A 2 21.28 -15.80 1.82
CA LYS A 2 21.67 -15.44 0.45
C LYS A 2 22.32 -14.07 0.49
N THR A 3 23.50 -13.97 -0.08
CA THR A 3 24.24 -12.72 -0.16
C THR A 3 24.37 -12.36 -1.63
N VAL A 4 23.95 -11.14 -1.99
CA VAL A 4 24.11 -10.59 -3.33
C VAL A 4 25.03 -9.38 -3.22
N SER A 5 26.12 -9.39 -3.98
CA SER A 5 27.00 -8.24 -4.12
C SER A 5 26.70 -7.54 -5.44
N CYS A 6 26.50 -6.24 -5.39
CA CYS A 6 26.27 -5.39 -6.55
C CYS A 6 26.99 -4.05 -6.36
N LYS A 7 27.37 -3.40 -7.47
CA LYS A 7 28.00 -2.08 -7.42
C LYS A 7 26.94 -0.99 -7.36
N HIS A 8 27.17 0.03 -6.54
CA HIS A 8 26.29 1.19 -6.48
C HIS A 8 26.40 1.97 -7.80
N PRO A 9 25.28 2.29 -8.48
CA PRO A 9 25.30 2.84 -9.84
C PRO A 9 25.92 4.25 -9.93
N VAL A 10 26.05 4.97 -8.82
CA VAL A 10 26.56 6.35 -8.79
C VAL A 10 27.95 6.46 -8.15
N THR A 11 28.29 5.60 -7.19
CA THR A 11 29.53 5.72 -6.40
C THR A 11 30.56 4.63 -6.72
N ASP A 12 30.21 3.66 -7.58
CA ASP A 12 31.02 2.47 -7.93
C ASP A 12 31.46 1.61 -6.72
N GLU A 13 30.94 1.90 -5.53
CA GLU A 13 31.20 1.16 -4.30
C GLU A 13 30.49 -0.20 -4.30
N SER A 14 31.16 -1.22 -3.75
CA SER A 14 30.59 -2.55 -3.63
C SER A 14 29.58 -2.62 -2.48
N VAL A 15 28.30 -2.80 -2.82
CA VAL A 15 27.22 -3.02 -1.86
C VAL A 15 27.00 -4.50 -1.69
N THR A 16 26.96 -4.97 -0.43
CA THR A 16 26.67 -6.37 -0.11
C THR A 16 25.34 -6.46 0.63
N ILE A 17 24.33 -7.06 -0.03
CA ILE A 17 23.01 -7.28 0.55
C ILE A 17 22.96 -8.69 1.13
N LYS A 18 22.82 -8.80 2.46
CA LYS A 18 22.64 -10.08 3.16
C LYS A 18 21.16 -10.27 3.47
N MET A 19 20.55 -11.29 2.87
CA MET A 19 19.17 -11.69 3.13
C MET A 19 19.14 -12.91 4.04
N LYS A 20 18.56 -12.74 5.22
CA LYS A 20 18.28 -13.81 6.18
C LYS A 20 16.77 -14.02 6.28
N ARG A 21 16.34 -15.29 6.29
CA ARG A 21 14.95 -15.62 6.61
C ARG A 21 14.76 -15.41 8.11
N THR A 22 13.97 -14.40 8.48
CA THR A 22 13.66 -14.12 9.89
C THR A 22 12.57 -15.07 10.38
N THR A 23 11.38 -14.99 9.81
CA THR A 23 10.20 -15.76 10.23
C THR A 23 9.21 -15.86 9.08
N THR A 24 8.27 -16.80 9.18
CA THR A 24 7.08 -16.85 8.34
C THR A 24 5.95 -16.12 9.05
N ALA A 25 5.32 -15.14 8.42
CA ALA A 25 4.16 -14.47 8.98
C ALA A 25 2.98 -15.47 9.04
N SER A 26 2.44 -15.69 10.25
CA SER A 26 1.23 -16.47 10.43
C SER A 26 0.02 -15.64 10.00
N PRO A 27 -1.08 -16.24 9.47
CA PRO A 27 -2.30 -15.51 9.13
C PRO A 27 -2.91 -14.69 10.26
N GLU A 28 -2.63 -15.06 11.52
CA GLU A 28 -3.09 -14.35 12.71
C GLU A 28 -2.10 -13.28 13.20
N SER A 29 -0.92 -13.18 12.58
CA SER A 29 0.12 -12.26 13.05
C SER A 29 -0.15 -10.82 12.58
N PRO A 30 0.15 -9.80 13.40
CA PRO A 30 -0.02 -8.39 13.01
C PRO A 30 0.73 -8.03 11.71
N GLU A 31 1.88 -8.66 11.46
CA GLU A 31 2.70 -8.45 10.26
C GLU A 31 1.97 -8.88 8.98
N PHE A 32 1.16 -9.93 9.04
CA PHE A 32 0.34 -10.36 7.92
C PHE A 32 -0.70 -9.29 7.57
N PHE A 33 -1.40 -8.74 8.56
CA PHE A 33 -2.37 -7.67 8.34
C PHE A 33 -1.73 -6.39 7.80
N HIS A 34 -0.53 -6.04 8.28
CA HIS A 34 0.21 -4.91 7.73
C HIS A 34 0.57 -5.13 6.26
N LEU A 35 1.03 -6.32 5.90
CA LEU A 35 1.33 -6.68 4.51
C LEU A 35 0.07 -6.67 3.64
N ALA A 36 -1.03 -7.27 4.11
CA ALA A 36 -2.30 -7.31 3.40
C ALA A 36 -2.84 -5.90 3.13
N ASN A 37 -2.82 -5.02 4.14
CA ASN A 37 -3.21 -3.62 3.96
C ASN A 37 -2.29 -2.91 2.95
N LEU A 38 -0.99 -3.17 2.93
CA LEU A 38 -0.07 -2.61 1.93
C LEU A 38 -0.41 -3.08 0.51
N ILE A 39 -0.73 -4.36 0.33
CA ILE A 39 -1.12 -4.92 -0.96
C ILE A 39 -2.42 -4.28 -1.46
N VAL A 40 -3.46 -4.22 -0.61
CA VAL A 40 -4.75 -3.59 -0.97
C VAL A 40 -4.56 -2.13 -1.38
N ARG A 41 -3.73 -1.38 -0.64
CA ARG A 41 -3.37 0.00 -0.98
C ARG A 41 -2.77 0.12 -2.38
N LYS A 42 -1.85 -0.78 -2.73
CA LYS A 42 -1.22 -0.80 -4.07
C LYS A 42 -2.22 -1.16 -5.17
N LEU A 43 -3.14 -2.08 -4.91
CA LEU A 43 -4.20 -2.43 -5.87
C LEU A 43 -5.13 -1.25 -6.15
N LEU A 44 -5.49 -0.47 -5.11
CA LEU A 44 -6.32 0.73 -5.27
C LEU A 44 -5.62 1.84 -6.06
N GLU A 45 -4.30 2.00 -5.86
CA GLU A 45 -3.49 2.93 -6.66
C GLU A 45 -3.49 2.52 -8.14
N ILE A 46 -3.31 1.23 -8.44
CA ILE A 46 -3.35 0.69 -9.80
C ILE A 46 -4.74 0.86 -10.43
N ALA A 47 -5.81 0.75 -9.63
CA ALA A 47 -7.18 0.99 -10.07
C ALA A 47 -7.50 2.48 -10.33
N GLY A 48 -6.52 3.39 -10.17
CA GLY A 48 -6.66 4.81 -10.46
C GLY A 48 -7.25 5.64 -9.32
N LEU A 49 -7.38 5.07 -8.11
CA LEU A 49 -7.77 5.86 -6.94
C LEU A 49 -6.55 6.55 -6.33
N LYS A 50 -6.77 7.77 -5.84
CA LYS A 50 -5.74 8.55 -5.16
C LYS A 50 -5.94 8.48 -3.65
N LEU A 51 -4.85 8.28 -2.94
CA LEU A 51 -4.83 8.32 -1.48
C LEU A 51 -4.95 9.77 -0.99
N LEU A 52 -5.98 10.06 -0.20
CA LEU A 52 -6.11 11.28 0.59
C LEU A 52 -6.24 10.90 2.06
N GLY A 53 -5.23 11.23 2.86
CA GLY A 53 -5.17 10.82 4.26
C GLY A 53 -5.08 9.30 4.39
N ARG A 54 -6.16 8.66 4.85
CA ARG A 54 -6.25 7.19 5.02
C ARG A 54 -7.22 6.51 4.05
N ASN A 55 -7.84 7.27 3.15
CA ASN A 55 -8.90 6.79 2.27
C ASN A 55 -8.52 7.00 0.80
N TYR A 56 -9.11 6.19 -0.07
CA TYR A 56 -8.87 6.22 -1.51
C TYR A 56 -10.05 6.83 -2.24
N TYR A 57 -9.82 7.84 -3.05
CA TYR A 57 -10.87 8.55 -3.78
C TYR A 57 -10.61 8.55 -5.28
N SER A 58 -11.69 8.48 -6.07
CA SER A 58 -11.65 8.65 -7.51
C SER A 58 -11.97 10.10 -7.86
N PHE A 59 -10.99 10.80 -8.44
CA PHE A 59 -11.18 12.18 -8.90
C PHE A 59 -11.93 12.26 -10.23
N ASP A 60 -11.84 11.21 -11.05
CA ASP A 60 -12.50 11.15 -12.36
C ASP A 60 -14.02 11.02 -12.23
N LYS A 61 -14.49 10.46 -11.11
CA LYS A 61 -15.92 10.26 -10.83
C LYS A 61 -16.49 11.34 -9.90
N LYS A 62 -15.97 12.58 -9.98
CA LYS A 62 -16.47 13.69 -9.16
C LYS A 62 -17.95 13.98 -9.43
N ILE A 63 -18.69 14.26 -8.37
CA ILE A 63 -20.10 14.64 -8.44
C ILE A 63 -20.20 16.08 -7.96
N GLU A 64 -20.64 16.97 -8.83
CA GLU A 64 -20.83 18.39 -8.52
C GLU A 64 -22.25 18.62 -8.00
N LEU A 65 -22.35 19.19 -6.80
CA LEU A 65 -23.59 19.59 -6.16
C LEU A 65 -23.72 21.11 -6.26
N ASP A 66 -24.08 21.60 -7.45
CA ASP A 66 -24.11 23.03 -7.80
C ASP A 66 -24.93 23.87 -6.82
N ARG A 67 -26.06 23.33 -6.35
CA ARG A 67 -26.94 23.97 -5.39
C ARG A 67 -26.24 24.35 -4.08
N TYR A 68 -25.24 23.58 -3.68
CA TYR A 68 -24.50 23.76 -2.44
C TYR A 68 -23.06 24.23 -2.66
N LYS A 69 -22.62 24.39 -3.91
CA LYS A 69 -21.23 24.68 -4.29
C LYS A 69 -20.24 23.67 -3.69
N LEU A 70 -20.62 22.39 -3.67
CA LEU A 70 -19.80 21.30 -3.14
C LEU A 70 -19.45 20.31 -4.25
N THR A 71 -18.26 19.72 -4.17
CA THR A 71 -17.84 18.60 -5.04
C THR A 71 -17.58 17.38 -4.17
N LEU A 72 -18.25 16.28 -4.49
CA LEU A 72 -18.07 14.99 -3.83
C LEU A 72 -17.15 14.11 -4.67
N PHE A 73 -16.16 13.52 -4.01
CA PHE A 73 -15.32 12.49 -4.61
C PHE A 73 -15.73 11.14 -4.02
N PRO A 74 -16.23 10.19 -4.82
CA PRO A 74 -16.52 8.86 -4.34
C PRO A 74 -15.21 8.13 -4.03
N GLY A 75 -15.23 7.27 -3.02
CA GLY A 75 -14.04 6.58 -2.55
C GLY A 75 -14.33 5.42 -1.63
N PHE A 76 -13.26 4.78 -1.17
CA PHE A 76 -13.29 3.64 -0.27
C PHE A 76 -12.41 3.92 0.95
N MET A 77 -12.93 3.55 2.11
CA MET A 77 -12.14 3.35 3.33
C MET A 77 -11.86 1.86 3.45
N THR A 78 -10.59 1.48 3.52
CA THR A 78 -10.18 0.06 3.55
C THR A 78 -9.42 -0.27 4.82
N ALA A 79 -9.82 -1.36 5.47
CA ALA A 79 -9.09 -1.96 6.57
C ALA A 79 -9.22 -3.49 6.48
N VAL A 80 -8.09 -4.19 6.42
CA VAL A 80 -8.05 -5.65 6.55
C VAL A 80 -7.71 -5.98 8.00
N ASN A 81 -8.61 -6.69 8.67
CA ASN A 81 -8.50 -7.15 10.06
C ASN A 81 -9.08 -8.56 10.21
N VAL A 82 -8.81 -9.20 11.35
CA VAL A 82 -9.45 -10.46 11.76
C VAL A 82 -10.96 -10.22 11.88
N TYR A 83 -11.75 -11.12 11.29
CA TYR A 83 -13.20 -11.16 11.47
C TYR A 83 -13.54 -12.35 12.37
N GLU A 84 -13.98 -12.06 13.59
CA GLU A 84 -14.55 -13.03 14.51
C GLU A 84 -16.02 -13.21 14.11
N GLY A 85 -16.28 -14.14 13.19
CA GLY A 85 -17.64 -14.44 12.73
C GLY A 85 -18.54 -15.00 13.83
#